data_AF-B3E9U9-F1
#
_entry.id   AF-B3E9U9-F1
#
_cell.length_a   1.000
_cell.length_b   1.000
_cell.length_c   1.000
_cell.angle_alpha   90.00
_cell.angle_beta   90.00
_cell.angle_gamma   90.00
#
_symmetry.space_group_name_H-M   'P 1'
#
loop_
_entity.id
_entity.type
_entity.pdbx_description
1 polymer ?
#
loop_
_entity_poly.entity_id
_entity_poly.type
_entity_poly.pdbx_seq_one_letter_code
_entity_poly.pdbx_strand_id
1 'polypeptide(L)' 'MNRSTIFSTQNLDVAAAIETVTKQNCLIEFGSGGPAVFCFKRTPEVLQVVIEFESGLACNARNLLATRSSLFKRLKGGR' A
#
# COMPACT_ATOMS: atom_id res chain seq x y z
N MET A 1 -5.23 -18.53 -7.40
CA MET A 1 -5.51 -17.49 -6.39
C MET A 1 -6.71 -16.68 -6.84
N ASN A 2 -7.82 -16.68 -6.10
CA ASN A 2 -9.01 -15.90 -6.45
C ASN A 2 -8.68 -14.41 -6.42
N ARG A 3 -8.75 -13.72 -7.57
CA ARG A 3 -8.55 -12.26 -7.67
C ARG A 3 -9.55 -11.43 -6.85
N SER A 4 -10.66 -12.01 -6.40
CA SER A 4 -11.69 -11.33 -5.61
C SER A 4 -11.29 -11.00 -4.15
N THR A 5 -10.14 -11.47 -3.66
CA THR A 5 -9.72 -11.30 -2.25
C THR A 5 -8.54 -10.34 -2.07
N ILE A 6 -8.08 -9.66 -3.12
CA ILE A 6 -6.90 -8.79 -3.10
C ILE A 6 -7.30 -7.37 -3.49
N PHE A 7 -6.82 -6.39 -2.74
CA PHE A 7 -6.80 -4.99 -3.15
C PHE A 7 -5.43 -4.69 -3.75
N SER A 8 -5.39 -4.07 -4.93
CA SER A 8 -4.15 -3.70 -5.60
C SER A 8 -4.14 -2.19 -5.91
N THR A 9 -2.98 -1.58 -5.75
CA THR A 9 -2.76 -0.17 -6.10
C THR A 9 -1.36 0.03 -6.67
N GLN A 10 -1.22 1.01 -7.56
CA GLN A 10 0.08 1.51 -8.04
C GLN A 10 0.50 2.78 -7.29
N ASN A 11 -0.38 3.34 -6.45
CA ASN A 11 -0.10 4.54 -5.69
C ASN A 11 0.67 4.17 -4.41
N LEU A 12 1.92 4.63 -4.35
CA LEU A 12 2.81 4.41 -3.21
C LEU A 12 2.25 5.00 -1.91
N ASP A 13 1.60 6.15 -1.98
CA ASP A 13 1.10 6.85 -0.78
C ASP A 13 -0.12 6.13 -0.20
N VAL A 14 -1.00 5.60 -1.08
CA VAL A 14 -2.11 4.71 -0.66
C VAL A 14 -1.56 3.42 -0.05
N ALA A 15 -0.56 2.80 -0.67
CA ALA A 15 0.07 1.60 -0.13
C ALA A 15 0.72 1.86 1.25
N ALA A 16 1.40 3.00 1.41
CA ALA A 16 1.98 3.41 2.67
C ALA A 16 0.92 3.68 3.75
N ALA A 17 -0.21 4.30 3.39
CA ALA A 17 -1.33 4.52 4.30
C ALA A 17 -1.91 3.18 4.80
N ILE A 18 -2.14 2.23 3.89
CA ILE A 18 -2.65 0.88 4.23
C ILE A 18 -1.67 0.15 5.15
N GLU A 19 -0.38 0.06 4.82
CA GLU A 19 0.62 -0.60 5.70
C GLU A 19 0.67 0.09 7.08
N THR A 20 0.57 1.42 7.12
CA THR A 20 0.68 2.20 8.35
C THR A 20 -0.48 1.96 9.30
N VAL A 21 -1.72 1.95 8.77
CA VAL A 21 -2.95 1.84 9.57
C VAL A 21 -3.29 0.38 9.87
N THR A 22 -3.27 -0.47 8.84
CA THR A 22 -3.71 -1.87 8.98
C THR A 22 -2.60 -2.80 9.51
N LYS A 23 -1.35 -2.33 9.54
CA LYS A 23 -0.15 -3.13 9.87
C LYS A 23 0.05 -4.37 8.98
N GLN A 24 -0.67 -4.46 7.86
CA GLN A 24 -0.49 -5.50 6.87
C GLN A 24 0.70 -5.13 5.98
N ASN A 25 1.67 -6.03 5.82
CA ASN A 25 2.74 -5.84 4.84
C ASN A 25 2.17 -6.05 3.42
N CYS A 26 2.51 -5.14 2.50
CA CYS A 26 2.16 -5.32 1.11
C CYS A 26 3.04 -6.38 0.44
N LEU A 27 2.46 -7.12 -0.50
CA LEU A 27 3.23 -7.85 -1.50
C LEU A 27 3.50 -6.89 -2.67
N ILE A 28 4.74 -6.82 -3.14
CA ILE A 28 5.10 -6.00 -4.30
C ILE A 28 5.29 -6.93 -5.49
N GLU A 29 4.43 -6.80 -6.49
CA GLU A 29 4.53 -7.53 -7.75
C GLU A 29 5.15 -6.64 -8.82
N PHE A 30 6.23 -7.11 -9.42
CA PHE A 30 6.89 -6.46 -10.55
C PHE A 30 6.49 -7.20 -11.82
N GLY A 31 5.58 -6.63 -12.60
CA GLY A 31 5.25 -7.16 -13.92
C GLY A 31 6.44 -7.10 -14.88
N SER A 32 6.38 -7.86 -15.97
CA SER A 32 7.40 -7.92 -17.04
C SER A 32 7.49 -6.60 -17.84
N GLY A 33 7.95 -5.54 -17.19
CA GLY A 33 8.18 -4.20 -17.77
C GLY A 33 7.21 -3.11 -17.30
N GLY A 34 6.30 -3.41 -16.38
CA GLY A 34 5.30 -2.46 -15.86
C GLY A 34 5.68 -1.81 -14.52
N PRO A 35 4.93 -0.76 -14.09
CA PRO A 35 5.09 -0.20 -12.75
C PRO A 35 4.79 -1.26 -11.69
N ALA A 36 5.48 -1.16 -10.55
CA ALA A 36 5.25 -2.05 -9.41
C ALA A 36 3.81 -1.93 -8.90
N VAL A 37 3.21 -3.06 -8.55
CA VAL A 37 1.85 -3.12 -8.00
C VAL A 37 1.95 -3.58 -6.54
N PHE A 38 1.34 -2.81 -5.65
CA PHE A 38 1.22 -3.15 -4.23
C PHE A 38 -0.08 -3.91 -4.01
N CYS A 39 0.03 -5.13 -3.48
CA CYS A 39 -1.08 -6.04 -3.25
C CYS A 39 -1.28 -6.26 -1.74
N PHE A 40 -2.54 -6.15 -1.31
CA PHE A 40 -2.99 -6.33 0.07
C PHE A 40 -4.14 -7.33 0.13
N LYS A 41 -4.29 -8.04 1.25
CA LYS A 41 -5.52 -8.81 1.47
C LYS A 41 -6.67 -7.83 1.62
N ARG A 42 -7.74 -8.02 0.84
CA ARG A 42 -8.92 -7.18 0.90
C ARG A 42 -9.66 -7.44 2.22
N THR A 43 -9.50 -6.55 3.20
CA THR A 43 -10.28 -6.52 4.43
C THR A 43 -11.14 -5.25 4.49
N PRO A 44 -12.21 -5.21 5.30
CA PRO A 44 -12.97 -3.99 5.50
C PRO A 44 -12.10 -2.80 5.96
N GLU A 45 -11.08 -3.05 6.80
CA GLU A 45 -10.16 -1.98 7.24
C GLU A 45 -9.34 -1.41 6.08
N VAL A 46 -8.84 -2.27 5.16
CA VAL A 46 -8.10 -1.80 3.98
C VAL A 46 -8.98 -0.89 3.12
N LEU A 47 -10.24 -1.27 2.89
CA LEU A 47 -11.17 -0.46 2.11
C LEU A 47 -11.49 0.87 2.81
N GLN A 48 -11.66 0.86 4.13
CA GLN A 48 -11.90 2.07 4.91
C GLN A 48 -10.72 3.04 4.80
N VAL A 49 -9.48 2.55 4.93
CA VAL A 49 -8.27 3.38 4.81
C VAL A 49 -8.16 4.01 3.42
N VAL A 50 -8.49 3.26 2.36
CA VAL A 50 -8.51 3.78 0.98
C VAL A 50 -9.52 4.91 0.85
N ILE A 51 -10.75 4.71 1.35
CA ILE A 51 -11.82 5.72 1.30
C ILE A 51 -11.43 6.96 2.11
N GLU A 52 -10.89 6.80 3.32
CA GLU A 52 -10.45 7.91 4.18
C GLU A 52 -9.33 8.71 3.51
N PHE A 53 -8.34 8.02 2.93
CA PHE A 53 -7.23 8.65 2.24
C PHE A 53 -7.67 9.41 0.99
N GLU A 54 -8.54 8.81 0.15
CA GLU A 54 -9.09 9.47 -1.05
C GLU A 54 -10.02 10.64 -0.69
N SER A 55 -10.66 10.60 0.48
CA SER A 55 -11.50 11.69 1.01
C SER A 55 -10.67 12.83 1.63
N GLY A 56 -9.35 12.73 1.66
CA GLY A 56 -8.46 13.73 2.26
C GLY A 56 -8.45 13.73 3.79
N LEU A 57 -8.97 12.69 4.44
CA LEU A 57 -8.88 12.54 5.89
C LEU A 57 -7.45 12.16 6.27
N ALA A 58 -6.82 13.01 7.08
CA ALA A 58 -5.38 12.95 7.34
C ALA A 58 -4.99 11.70 8.16
N CYS A 59 -4.26 10.79 7.52
CA CYS A 59 -3.41 9.84 8.23
C CYS A 59 -2.21 10.57 8.87
N ASN A 60 -1.71 10.10 10.02
CA ASN A 60 -0.57 10.70 10.71
C ASN A 60 0.66 10.79 9.78
N ALA A 61 0.97 12.00 9.29
CA ALA A 61 1.93 12.24 8.22
C ALA A 61 3.34 11.72 8.52
N ARG A 62 3.75 11.72 9.79
CA ARG A 62 5.07 11.25 10.21
C ARG A 62 5.21 9.73 10.02
N ASN A 63 4.17 8.98 10.36
CA ASN A 63 4.17 7.53 10.18
C ASN A 63 4.09 7.16 8.70
N LEU A 64 3.31 7.91 7.93
CA LEU A 64 3.16 7.71 6.49
C LEU A 64 4.49 7.93 5.74
N LEU A 65 5.27 8.95 6.11
CA LEU A 65 6.60 9.21 5.55
C LEU A 65 7.59 8.07 5.80
N ALA A 66 7.63 7.52 7.02
CA ALA A 66 8.53 6.42 7.37
C ALA A 66 8.21 5.15 6.54
N THR A 67 6.93 4.79 6.46
CA THR A 67 6.45 3.64 5.68
C THR A 67 6.70 3.83 4.19
N ARG A 68 6.45 5.04 3.68
CA ARG A 68 6.74 5.42 2.28
C ARG A 68 8.21 5.25 1.94
N SER A 69 9.13 5.70 2.81
CA SER A 69 10.57 5.50 2.61
C SER A 69 10.96 4.02 2.64
N SER A 70 10.34 3.21 3.51
CA SER A 70 10.54 1.76 3.56
C SER A 70 10.10 1.09 2.27
N LEU A 71 8.90 1.38 1.79
CA LEU A 71 8.37 0.87 0.52
C LEU A 71 9.24 1.27 -0.66
N PHE A 72 9.73 2.52 -0.69
CA PHE A 72 10.61 2.98 -1.76
C PHE A 72 11.95 2.23 -1.76
N LYS A 73 12.52 1.89 -0.60
CA LYS A 73 13.71 1.04 -0.51
C LYS A 73 13.43 -0.36 -1.06
N ARG A 74 12.31 -0.97 -0.68
CA ARG A 74 11.87 -2.29 -1.18
C ARG A 74 11.70 -2.29 -2.70
N LEU A 75 11.15 -1.23 -3.29
CA LEU A 75 11.06 -1.06 -4.76
C LEU A 75 12.42 -1.00 -5.44
N LYS A 76 13.42 -0.39 -4.80
CA LYS A 76 14.78 -0.27 -5.34
C LYS A 76 15.65 -1.51 -5.09
N GLY A 77 15.10 -2.57 -4.51
CA GLY A 77 15.85 -3.78 -4.15
C GLY A 77 16.70 -3.65 -2.88
N GLY A 78 16.50 -2.59 -2.10
CA GLY A 78 17.08 -2.46 -0.76
C GLY A 78 16.33 -3.39 0.20
N ARG A 79 17.08 -4.30 0.84
CA ARG A 79 16.59 -5.19 1.93
C ARG A 79 15.92 -4.39 3.05
#